data_AF-A0A7V3UAS3-F1
#
_entry.id   AF-A0A7V3UAS3-F1
#
_cell.length_a   1.000
_cell.length_b   1.000
_cell.length_c   1.000
_cell.angle_alpha   90.00
_cell.angle_beta   90.00
_cell.angle_gamma   90.00
#
_symmetry.space_group_name_H-M   'P 1'
#
loop_
_entity.id
_entity.type
_entity.pdbx_description
1 polymer ?
#
loop_
_entity_poly.entity_id
_entity_poly.type
_entity_poly.pdbx_seq_one_letter_code
_entity_poly.pdbx_strand_id
1 'polypeptide(L)'
;MSKKTGPDYSVVYREKEIHQLQKRLRATKRSLMACSFIIILAGIAFKLIFPAFEFIQLFIYLVSALLFLGLSYYSRKKPYKSILWSMGLLIALWIADIALGKSEMILEFNILKLILLTILIFSLKTSREAFIIRKDLHLS
;
A
#
# COMPACT_ATOMS: atom_id res chain seq x y z
N MET A 1 -1.47 -52.91 20.42
CA MET A 1 -2.45 -51.79 20.43
C MET A 1 -1.90 -50.67 19.57
N SER A 2 -2.33 -50.57 18.31
CA SER A 2 -1.90 -49.49 17.41
C SER A 2 -2.56 -48.19 17.86
N LYS A 3 -1.76 -47.23 18.36
CA LYS A 3 -2.23 -45.86 18.60
C LYS A 3 -2.68 -45.33 17.25
N LYS A 4 -4.00 -45.22 17.04
CA LYS A 4 -4.56 -44.43 15.94
C LYS A 4 -4.05 -43.01 16.12
N THR A 5 -2.99 -42.65 15.42
CA THR A 5 -2.58 -41.27 15.20
C THR A 5 -3.69 -40.63 14.37
N GLY A 6 -4.69 -40.06 15.06
CA GLY A 6 -5.64 -39.16 14.42
C GLY A 6 -4.85 -38.06 13.70
N PRO A 7 -5.39 -37.47 12.62
CA PRO A 7 -4.72 -36.41 11.90
C PRO A 7 -4.32 -35.31 12.89
N ASP A 8 -3.06 -34.91 12.88
CA ASP A 8 -2.54 -33.86 13.75
C ASP A 8 -3.18 -32.52 13.32
N TYR A 9 -4.30 -32.20 13.95
CA TYR A 9 -5.08 -31.00 13.65
C TYR A 9 -4.23 -29.74 13.82
N SER A 10 -3.21 -29.74 14.69
CA SER A 10 -2.33 -28.59 14.92
C SER A 10 -1.55 -28.20 13.66
N VAL A 11 -1.08 -29.18 12.89
CA VAL A 11 -0.35 -28.96 11.63
C VAL A 11 -1.30 -28.40 10.57
N VAL A 12 -2.50 -28.97 10.45
CA VAL A 12 -3.52 -28.51 9.48
C VAL A 12 -4.00 -27.09 9.78
N TYR A 13 -4.16 -26.74 11.06
CA TYR A 13 -4.49 -25.37 11.47
C TYR A 13 -3.37 -24.39 11.12
N ARG A 14 -2.11 -24.75 11.42
CA ARG A 14 -0.95 -23.91 11.13
C ARG A 14 -0.74 -23.65 9.65
N GLU A 15 -0.94 -24.66 8.80
CA GLU A 15 -0.87 -24.51 7.34
C GLU A 15 -1.95 -23.55 6.81
N LYS A 16 -3.19 -23.67 7.31
CA LYS A 16 -4.27 -22.74 6.95
C LYS A 16 -3.95 -21.31 7.35
N GLU A 17 -3.41 -21.08 8.55
CA GLU A 17 -3.04 -19.75 9.02
C GLU A 17 -1.91 -19.13 8.20
N ILE A 18 -0.88 -19.92 7.86
CA ILE A 18 0.22 -19.48 6.99
C ILE A 18 -0.31 -19.12 5.60
N HIS A 19 -1.21 -19.94 5.04
CA HIS A 19 -1.81 -19.65 3.74
C HIS A 19 -2.63 -18.35 3.76
N GLN A 20 -3.43 -18.14 4.83
CA GLN A 20 -4.16 -16.89 5.03
C GLN A 20 -3.22 -15.69 5.19
N LEU A 21 -2.14 -15.83 5.96
CA LEU A 21 -1.13 -14.80 6.13
C LEU A 21 -0.51 -14.41 4.78
N GLN A 22 -0.08 -15.39 3.98
CA GLN A 22 0.48 -15.14 2.65
C GLN A 22 -0.53 -14.48 1.70
N LYS A 23 -1.82 -14.85 1.78
CA LYS A 23 -2.87 -14.21 1.00
C LYS A 23 -3.02 -12.73 1.38
N ARG A 24 -3.05 -12.40 2.68
CA ARG A 24 -3.17 -11.02 3.16
C ARG A 24 -1.93 -10.18 2.85
N LEU A 25 -0.73 -10.74 3.03
CA LEU A 25 0.53 -10.07 2.65
C LEU A 25 0.58 -9.76 1.15
N ARG A 26 0.15 -10.69 0.30
CA ARG A 26 0.04 -10.46 -1.15
C ARG A 26 -0.98 -9.38 -1.48
N ALA A 27 -2.12 -9.35 -0.78
CA ALA A 27 -3.13 -8.31 -0.96
C ALA A 27 -2.56 -6.92 -0.59
N THR A 28 -1.93 -6.77 0.57
CA THR A 28 -1.28 -5.51 0.99
C THR A 28 -0.22 -5.07 -0.01
N LYS A 29 0.64 -5.99 -0.47
CA LYS A 29 1.64 -5.71 -1.50
C LYS A 29 0.99 -5.18 -2.78
N ARG A 30 -0.04 -5.86 -3.26
CA ARG A 30 -0.78 -5.50 -4.49
C ARG A 30 -1.44 -4.13 -4.38
N SER A 31 -2.06 -3.80 -3.23
CA SER A 31 -2.64 -2.47 -3.02
C SER A 31 -1.58 -1.36 -3.13
N LEU A 32 -0.40 -1.55 -2.54
CA LEU A 32 0.69 -0.59 -2.64
C LEU A 32 1.29 -0.49 -4.04
N MET A 33 1.39 -1.62 -4.76
CA MET A 33 1.78 -1.61 -6.17
C MET A 33 0.75 -0.89 -7.04
N ALA A 34 -0.54 -1.11 -6.79
CA ALA A 34 -1.61 -0.43 -7.50
C ALA A 34 -1.53 1.10 -7.27
N CYS A 35 -1.31 1.54 -6.02
CA CYS A 35 -1.08 2.95 -5.73
C CYS A 35 0.12 3.52 -6.51
N SER A 36 1.26 2.83 -6.51
CA SER A 36 2.44 3.24 -7.28
C SER A 36 2.13 3.38 -8.77
N PHE A 37 1.44 2.39 -9.35
CA PHE A 37 1.09 2.41 -10.78
C PHE A 37 0.09 3.53 -11.11
N ILE A 38 -0.91 3.75 -10.27
CA ILE A 38 -1.87 4.85 -10.40
C ILE A 38 -1.15 6.21 -10.39
N ILE A 39 -0.19 6.40 -9.48
CA ILE A 39 0.61 7.64 -9.41
C ILE A 39 1.42 7.85 -10.69
N ILE A 40 2.08 6.81 -11.22
CA ILE A 40 2.86 6.91 -12.47
C ILE A 40 1.96 7.29 -13.64
N LEU A 41 0.85 6.56 -13.81
CA LEU A 41 -0.08 6.81 -14.89
C LEU A 41 -0.68 8.21 -14.81
N ALA A 42 -1.03 8.67 -13.60
CA ALA A 42 -1.53 10.01 -13.39
C ALA A 42 -0.48 11.07 -13.74
N GLY A 43 0.78 10.90 -13.30
CA GLY A 43 1.85 11.84 -13.63
C GLY A 43 2.08 11.97 -15.14
N ILE A 44 2.04 10.85 -15.88
CA ILE A 44 2.14 10.85 -17.34
C ILE A 44 0.91 11.50 -17.98
N ALA A 45 -0.30 11.13 -17.55
CA ALA A 45 -1.53 11.71 -18.08
C ALA A 45 -1.59 13.22 -17.85
N PHE A 46 -1.24 13.70 -16.66
CA PHE A 46 -1.20 15.12 -16.35
C PHE A 46 -0.18 15.86 -17.19
N LYS A 47 1.01 15.28 -17.45
CA LYS A 47 1.99 15.90 -18.34
C LYS A 47 1.51 16.05 -19.78
N LEU A 48 0.68 15.11 -20.25
CA LEU A 48 0.14 15.13 -21.61
C LEU A 48 -1.07 16.06 -21.75
N ILE A 49 -1.92 16.14 -20.72
CA ILE A 49 -3.16 16.93 -20.75
C ILE A 49 -2.89 18.40 -20.39
N PHE A 50 -2.02 18.65 -19.41
CA PHE A 50 -1.77 19.98 -18.88
C PHE A 50 -0.37 20.47 -19.27
N PRO A 51 -0.25 21.39 -20.25
CA PRO A 51 1.05 21.92 -20.67
C PRO A 51 1.77 22.70 -19.55
N ALA A 52 1.02 23.27 -18.61
CA ALA A 52 1.54 23.92 -17.40
C ALA A 52 2.11 22.94 -16.36
N PHE A 53 2.01 21.62 -16.60
CA PHE A 53 2.60 20.61 -15.73
C PHE A 53 4.12 20.59 -15.89
N GLU A 54 4.80 21.09 -14.87
CA GLU A 54 6.25 21.27 -14.88
C GLU A 54 6.99 19.95 -14.68
N PHE A 55 8.24 19.91 -15.14
CA PHE A 55 9.11 18.75 -14.94
C PHE A 55 9.33 18.43 -13.45
N ILE A 56 9.38 19.46 -12.60
CA ILE A 56 9.50 19.29 -11.13
C ILE A 56 8.29 18.52 -10.57
N GLN A 57 7.09 18.79 -11.06
CA GLN A 57 5.89 18.07 -10.62
C GLN A 57 5.92 16.61 -11.08
N LEU A 58 6.31 16.36 -12.34
CA LEU A 58 6.51 14.99 -12.83
C LEU A 58 7.52 14.23 -11.98
N PHE A 59 8.61 14.88 -11.59
CA PHE A 59 9.63 14.30 -10.74
C PHE A 59 9.08 13.95 -9.35
N ILE A 60 8.27 14.82 -8.73
CA ILE A 60 7.61 14.54 -7.45
C ILE A 60 6.70 13.30 -7.55
N TYR A 61 5.93 13.17 -8.63
CA TYR A 61 5.09 11.99 -8.89
C TYR A 61 5.94 10.72 -9.04
N LEU A 62 7.04 10.79 -9.79
CA LEU A 62 7.95 9.66 -9.98
C LEU A 62 8.58 9.20 -8.67
N VAL A 63 9.10 10.14 -7.86
CA VAL A 63 9.66 9.86 -6.54
C VAL A 63 8.61 9.26 -5.62
N SER A 64 7.41 9.81 -5.61
CA SER A 64 6.28 9.28 -4.82
C SER A 64 5.94 7.85 -5.21
N ALA A 65 5.86 7.56 -6.52
CA ALA A 65 5.61 6.22 -7.01
C ALA A 65 6.71 5.23 -6.60
N LEU A 66 7.98 5.64 -6.64
CA LEU A 66 9.11 4.84 -6.18
C LEU A 66 9.03 4.57 -4.67
N LEU A 67 8.63 5.55 -3.87
CA LEU A 67 8.43 5.37 -2.42
C LEU A 67 7.29 4.38 -2.14
N PHE A 68 6.17 4.47 -2.84
CA PHE A 68 5.07 3.50 -2.74
C PHE A 68 5.51 2.09 -3.17
N LEU A 69 6.33 1.99 -4.22
CA LEU A 69 6.89 0.72 -4.67
C LEU A 69 7.86 0.13 -3.63
N GLY A 70 8.74 0.95 -3.04
CA GLY A 70 9.64 0.56 -1.96
C GLY A 70 8.87 0.08 -0.72
N LEU A 71 7.81 0.81 -0.34
CA LEU A 71 6.89 0.39 0.73
C LEU A 71 6.19 -0.93 0.38
N SER A 72 5.79 -1.14 -0.87
CA SER A 72 5.24 -2.42 -1.30
C SER A 72 6.18 -3.60 -1.04
N TYR A 73 7.49 -3.44 -1.30
CA TYR A 73 8.47 -4.48 -0.95
C TYR A 73 8.65 -4.62 0.57
N TYR A 74 8.70 -3.50 1.30
CA TYR A 74 8.81 -3.49 2.76
C TYR A 74 7.60 -4.12 3.48
N SER A 75 6.41 -4.07 2.86
CA SER A 75 5.17 -4.62 3.40
C SER A 75 5.24 -6.11 3.71
N ARG A 76 6.15 -6.87 3.07
CA ARG A 76 6.43 -8.28 3.38
C ARG A 76 6.92 -8.49 4.81
N LYS A 77 7.69 -7.53 5.34
CA LYS A 77 8.24 -7.58 6.71
C LYS A 77 7.27 -6.94 7.71
N LYS A 78 6.69 -5.78 7.39
CA LYS A 78 5.80 -5.06 8.32
C LYS A 78 4.60 -4.48 7.56
N PRO A 79 3.56 -5.28 7.27
CA PRO A 79 2.45 -4.88 6.39
C PRO A 79 1.69 -3.67 6.94
N TYR A 80 1.37 -3.69 8.23
CA TYR A 80 0.64 -2.61 8.89
C TYR A 80 1.43 -1.29 8.89
N LYS A 81 2.72 -1.34 9.30
CA LYS A 81 3.57 -0.13 9.29
C LYS A 81 3.74 0.43 7.88
N SER A 82 3.84 -0.44 6.87
CA SER A 82 3.97 0.00 5.49
C SER A 82 2.76 0.82 5.02
N ILE A 83 1.53 0.38 5.35
CA ILE A 83 0.33 1.14 5.00
C ILE A 83 0.28 2.48 5.74
N LEU A 84 0.63 2.51 7.03
CA LEU A 84 0.69 3.76 7.80
C LEU A 84 1.69 4.76 7.19
N TRP A 85 2.89 4.29 6.81
CA TRP A 85 3.87 5.14 6.13
C TRP A 85 3.36 5.65 4.79
N SER A 86 2.65 4.83 4.01
CA SER A 86 2.03 5.25 2.76
C SER A 86 0.95 6.30 2.96
N MET A 87 0.12 6.18 4.00
CA MET A 87 -0.88 7.19 4.35
C MET A 87 -0.22 8.50 4.78
N GLY A 88 0.82 8.43 5.62
CA GLY A 88 1.59 9.61 6.02
C GLY A 88 2.25 10.32 4.83
N LEU A 89 2.80 9.55 3.89
CA LEU A 89 3.38 10.08 2.65
C LEU A 89 2.33 10.77 1.79
N LEU A 90 1.14 10.20 1.67
CA LEU A 90 0.03 10.83 0.93
C LEU A 90 -0.37 12.18 1.56
N ILE A 91 -0.42 12.26 2.89
CA ILE A 91 -0.73 13.51 3.61
C ILE A 91 0.40 14.54 3.41
N ALA A 92 1.66 14.10 3.46
CA ALA A 92 2.80 14.98 3.21
C ALA A 92 2.78 15.57 1.79
N LEU A 93 2.40 14.78 0.79
CA LEU A 93 2.18 15.27 -0.58
C LEU A 93 1.01 16.25 -0.68
N TRP A 94 0.01 16.13 0.19
CA TRP A 94 -1.07 17.11 0.27
C TRP A 94 -0.59 18.46 0.79
N ILE A 95 0.19 18.44 1.87
CA ILE A 95 0.77 19.64 2.47
C ILE A 95 1.75 20.31 1.47
N ALA A 96 2.55 19.52 0.77
CA ALA A 96 3.47 20.03 -0.25
C ALA A 96 2.73 20.75 -1.38
N ASP A 97 1.63 20.19 -1.89
CA ASP A 97 0.84 20.85 -2.94
C ASP A 97 0.21 22.17 -2.47
N ILE A 98 -0.26 22.23 -1.21
CA ILE A 98 -0.78 23.47 -0.62
C ILE A 98 0.34 24.52 -0.53
N ALA A 99 1.53 24.12 -0.08
CA ALA A 99 2.69 25.02 0.06
C ALA A 99 3.18 25.58 -1.28
N LEU A 100 3.03 24.81 -2.37
CA LEU A 100 3.41 25.23 -3.72
C LEU A 100 2.39 26.17 -4.39
N GLY A 101 1.25 26.47 -3.76
CA GLY A 101 0.37 27.58 -4.13
C GLY A 101 -0.34 27.47 -5.49
N LYS A 102 -0.37 26.30 -6.12
CA LYS A 102 -0.99 26.10 -7.45
C LYS A 102 -2.48 25.81 -7.34
N SER A 103 -3.27 26.86 -7.07
CA SER A 103 -4.72 26.80 -6.76
C SER A 103 -5.60 26.16 -7.83
N GLU A 104 -5.28 26.35 -9.11
CA GLU A 104 -6.15 25.92 -10.22
C GLU A 104 -6.14 24.40 -10.47
N MET A 105 -5.04 23.71 -10.15
CA MET A 105 -4.95 22.24 -10.32
C MET A 105 -5.31 21.46 -9.03
N ILE A 106 -5.64 22.15 -7.93
CA ILE A 106 -5.88 21.51 -6.63
C ILE A 106 -7.04 20.50 -6.70
N LEU A 107 -8.11 20.82 -7.43
CA LEU A 107 -9.32 20.01 -7.46
C LEU A 107 -9.09 18.63 -8.12
N GLU A 108 -8.40 18.60 -9.26
CA GLU A 108 -8.13 17.37 -10.00
C GLU A 108 -7.09 16.49 -9.29
N PHE A 109 -6.05 17.09 -8.71
CA PHE A 109 -5.06 16.36 -7.91
C PHE A 109 -5.64 15.80 -6.62
N ASN A 110 -6.66 16.45 -6.04
CA ASN A 110 -7.34 15.96 -4.86
C ASN A 110 -8.12 14.67 -5.11
N ILE A 111 -8.75 14.52 -6.29
CA ILE A 111 -9.50 13.30 -6.64
C ILE A 111 -8.56 12.09 -6.65
N LEU A 112 -7.39 12.21 -7.26
CA LEU A 112 -6.40 11.14 -7.28
C LEU A 112 -5.98 10.72 -5.86
N LYS A 113 -5.70 11.69 -5.00
CA LYS A 113 -5.30 11.43 -3.60
C LYS A 113 -6.43 10.75 -2.83
N LEU A 114 -7.68 11.13 -3.04
CA LEU A 114 -8.84 10.47 -2.44
C LEU A 114 -8.99 9.02 -2.91
N ILE A 115 -8.75 8.73 -4.19
CA ILE A 115 -8.75 7.36 -4.72
C ILE A 115 -7.64 6.54 -4.02
N LEU A 116 -6.42 7.07 -3.96
CA LEU A 116 -5.29 6.42 -3.29
C LEU A 116 -5.57 6.19 -1.79
N LEU A 117 -6.13 7.19 -1.10
CA LEU A 117 -6.49 7.08 0.30
C LEU A 117 -7.53 5.98 0.53
N THR A 118 -8.55 5.90 -0.31
CA THR A 118 -9.58 4.85 -0.25
C THR A 118 -8.95 3.46 -0.36
N ILE A 119 -8.06 3.25 -1.34
CA ILE A 119 -7.32 1.98 -1.51
C ILE A 119 -6.51 1.64 -0.26
N LEU A 120 -5.83 2.63 0.34
CA LEU A 120 -5.04 2.45 1.56
C LEU A 120 -5.91 2.11 2.78
N ILE A 121 -7.06 2.78 2.95
CA ILE A 121 -8.01 2.50 4.03
C ILE A 121 -8.56 1.07 3.93
N PHE A 122 -8.97 0.63 2.74
CA PHE A 122 -9.40 -0.77 2.54
C PHE A 122 -8.28 -1.77 2.82
N SER A 123 -7.05 -1.44 2.43
CA SER A 123 -5.86 -2.26 2.70
C SER A 123 -5.49 -2.30 4.19
N LEU A 124 -5.86 -1.27 4.97
CA LEU A 124 -5.54 -1.17 6.39
C LEU A 124 -6.09 -2.37 7.18
N LYS A 125 -7.37 -2.74 6.96
CA LYS A 125 -7.99 -3.90 7.61
C LYS A 125 -7.20 -5.18 7.34
N THR A 126 -6.92 -5.44 6.06
CA THR A 126 -6.18 -6.62 5.60
C THR A 126 -4.76 -6.67 6.19
N SER A 127 -4.09 -5.52 6.25
CA SER A 127 -2.73 -5.40 6.79
C SER A 127 -2.67 -5.59 8.30
N ARG A 128 -3.69 -5.16 9.04
CA ARG A 128 -3.82 -5.35 10.49
C ARG A 128 -4.02 -6.81 10.83
N GLU A 129 -4.90 -7.50 10.10
CA GLU A 129 -5.13 -8.92 10.29
C GLU A 129 -3.89 -9.75 9.97
N ALA A 130 -3.13 -9.40 8.93
CA ALA A 130 -1.84 -10.02 8.63
C ALA A 130 -0.82 -9.83 9.77
N PHE A 131 -0.82 -8.66 10.41
CA PHE A 131 0.05 -8.38 11.55
C PHE A 131 -0.33 -9.22 12.79
N ILE A 132 -1.62 -9.39 13.07
CA ILE A 132 -2.12 -10.22 14.18
C ILE A 132 -1.72 -11.68 13.98
N ILE A 133 -2.05 -12.28 12.83
CA ILE A 133 -1.71 -13.68 12.53
C ILE A 133 -0.19 -13.93 12.60
N ARG A 134 0.61 -12.97 12.12
CA ARG A 134 2.07 -13.06 12.18
C ARG A 134 2.58 -13.06 13.63
N LYS A 135 1.97 -12.25 14.50
CA LYS A 135 2.28 -12.20 15.93
C LYS A 135 1.89 -13.50 16.63
N ASP A 136 0.71 -14.05 16.31
CA ASP A 136 0.20 -15.29 16.88
C ASP A 136 1.04 -16.51 16.47
N LEU A 137 1.57 -16.51 15.25
CA LEU A 137 2.48 -17.55 14.75
C LEU A 137 3.94 -17.41 15.24
N HIS A 138 4.26 -16.39 16.06
CA HIS A 138 5.63 -16.05 16.49
C HIS A 138 6.63 -15.87 15.33
N LEU A 139 6.14 -15.42 14.16
CA LEU A 139 6.97 -15.17 12.99
C LEU A 139 7.51 -13.73 13.04
N SER A 140 8.76 -13.55 13.47
CA SER A 140 9.44 -12.24 13.56
C SER A 140 9.46 -11.48 12.23
#